data_AF-A0A251P4Y3-F1
#
_entry.id   AF-A0A251P4Y3-F1
#
_cell.length_a   1.000
_cell.length_b   1.000
_cell.length_c   1.000
_cell.angle_alpha   90.00
_cell.angle_beta   90.00
_cell.angle_gamma   90.00
#
_symmetry.space_group_name_H-M   'P 1'
#
loop_
_entity.id
_entity.type
_entity.pdbx_description
1 polymer ?
#
loop_
_entity_poly.entity_id
_entity_poly.type
_entity_poly.pdbx_seq_one_letter_code
_entity_poly.pdbx_strand_id
1 'polypeptide(L)'
;MSLQLPVISEAAPEQKLFVVGACNDLVLCCPSELDQRDYYICNPYTKKWVALPPPPRIHNCVSVGFICDPYYSYNSSSTFDDEVSINAEYRWRVVRLRQEFYVDIFFSETGEWRESANVVCGLRNYFDIITAGVACNGKLYFSGSDHASSYILELDPFQDISNISTTNGNHIIVDKCRFSLAPLDMSSEVRGYSISMYRVLGACRGHLRVTEFVLGNHLSVWELDAGDDILKWRLVVDKVPFFQMDSSYHDDVSMTPLDEVAKTAIGFHPTIEDTIYVDAHKIVRWNFGAGMFELVPNRRGSSWSPNYIHPFVLPWWPTPVPSL
;
A
#
# COMPACT_ATOMS: atom_id res chain seq x y z
N MET A 1 8.18 13.61 -15.58
CA MET A 1 7.28 14.68 -15.10
C MET A 1 7.47 14.78 -13.59
N SER A 2 7.99 15.89 -13.06
CA SER A 2 8.17 16.05 -11.61
C SER A 2 6.82 16.42 -11.00
N LEU A 3 6.20 15.48 -10.27
CA LEU A 3 5.04 15.77 -9.44
C LEU A 3 5.56 16.53 -8.21
N GLN A 4 5.63 17.85 -8.31
CA GLN A 4 5.62 18.68 -7.10
C GLN A 4 4.20 18.56 -6.53
N LEU A 5 4.06 17.88 -5.39
CA LEU A 5 2.85 17.94 -4.59
C LEU A 5 2.51 19.43 -4.37
N PRO A 6 1.24 19.84 -4.49
CA PRO A 6 0.86 21.22 -4.21
C PRO A 6 1.39 21.57 -2.82
N VAL A 7 2.16 22.65 -2.77
CA VAL A 7 2.68 23.21 -1.52
C VAL A 7 1.45 23.57 -0.68
N ILE A 8 1.17 22.77 0.35
CA ILE A 8 0.18 23.08 1.37
C ILE A 8 0.80 24.17 2.24
N SER A 9 0.82 25.42 1.73
CA SER A 9 1.29 26.56 2.49
C SER A 9 0.88 27.89 1.86
N GLU A 10 -0.19 28.47 2.40
CA GLU A 10 -0.24 29.92 2.63
C GLU A 10 0.12 30.26 4.10
N ALA A 11 0.77 29.34 4.86
CA ALA A 11 1.02 29.58 6.29
C ALA A 11 2.35 29.09 6.89
N ALA A 12 3.18 28.28 6.21
CA ALA A 12 4.50 27.91 6.72
C ALA A 12 5.45 27.41 5.61
N PRO A 13 6.70 27.89 5.49
CA PRO A 13 7.61 27.41 4.47
C PRO A 13 7.88 25.89 4.61
N GLU A 14 7.74 25.16 3.49
CA GLU A 14 8.29 23.82 3.23
C GLU A 14 8.02 22.71 4.26
N GLN A 15 6.77 22.49 4.66
CA GLN A 15 6.44 21.26 5.39
C GLN A 15 6.50 20.04 4.44
N LYS A 16 7.45 19.13 4.67
CA LYS A 16 7.58 17.87 3.92
C LYS A 16 6.34 17.00 4.18
N LEU A 17 5.67 16.59 3.10
CA LEU A 17 4.56 15.64 3.16
C LEU A 17 5.04 14.24 2.76
N PHE A 18 4.57 13.25 3.50
CA PHE A 18 4.79 11.83 3.24
C PHE A 18 3.53 11.25 2.63
N VAL A 19 3.68 10.47 1.57
CA VAL A 19 2.56 9.68 1.04
C VAL A 19 2.43 8.46 1.94
N VAL A 20 1.25 8.31 2.55
CA VAL A 20 0.94 7.22 3.50
C VAL A 20 -0.11 6.26 2.95
N GLY A 21 -0.67 6.56 1.78
CA GLY A 21 -1.64 5.73 1.07
C GLY A 21 -1.85 6.24 -0.35
N ALA A 22 -2.25 5.34 -1.24
CA ALA A 22 -2.71 5.72 -2.58
C ALA A 22 -3.80 4.75 -3.03
N CYS A 23 -4.78 5.28 -3.75
CA CYS A 23 -5.82 4.50 -4.39
C CYS A 23 -6.23 5.23 -5.67
N ASN A 24 -6.23 4.52 -6.80
CA ASN A 24 -6.40 5.11 -8.13
C ASN A 24 -5.34 6.21 -8.39
N ASP A 25 -5.78 7.44 -8.66
CA ASP A 25 -4.96 8.64 -8.84
C ASP A 25 -5.05 9.64 -7.67
N LEU A 26 -5.57 9.19 -6.54
CA LEU A 26 -5.58 9.95 -5.30
C LEU A 26 -4.47 9.45 -4.39
N VAL A 27 -3.80 10.40 -3.73
CA VAL A 27 -2.82 10.11 -2.68
C VAL A 27 -3.27 10.67 -1.35
N LEU A 28 -3.02 9.90 -0.30
CA LEU A 28 -3.19 10.32 1.08
C LEU A 28 -1.82 10.75 1.61
N CYS A 29 -1.74 11.99 2.09
CA CYS A 29 -0.53 12.59 2.60
C CYS A 29 -0.63 12.91 4.09
N CYS A 30 0.50 12.84 4.78
CA CYS A 30 0.64 13.21 6.18
C CYS A 30 1.95 14.02 6.37
N PRO A 31 1.99 15.05 7.24
CA PRO A 31 3.21 15.82 7.49
C PRO A 31 4.19 15.12 8.44
N SER A 32 3.83 13.97 9.01
CA SER A 32 4.67 13.22 9.95
C SER A 32 4.63 11.73 9.64
N GLU A 33 5.79 11.06 9.71
CA GLU A 33 5.88 9.60 9.63
C GLU A 33 5.50 8.94 10.96
N LEU A 34 5.59 9.67 12.09
CA LEU A 34 5.42 9.12 13.44
C LEU A 34 4.06 9.47 14.05
N ASP A 35 3.66 10.74 13.90
CA ASP A 35 2.47 11.34 14.50
C ASP A 35 1.41 11.57 13.42
N GLN A 36 0.81 10.49 12.95
CA GLN A 36 -0.13 10.53 11.83
C GLN A 36 -1.52 11.04 12.27
N ARG A 37 -1.57 12.35 12.52
CA ARG A 37 -2.75 13.11 12.97
C ARG A 37 -3.42 13.83 11.80
N ASP A 38 -2.65 14.55 11.01
CA ASP A 38 -3.18 15.42 9.98
C ASP A 38 -3.09 14.72 8.62
N TYR A 39 -4.23 14.50 8.00
CA TYR A 39 -4.33 13.81 6.71
C TYR A 39 -4.85 14.73 5.63
N TYR A 40 -4.27 14.61 4.44
CA TYR A 40 -4.66 15.36 3.27
C TYR A 40 -4.89 14.39 2.12
N ILE A 41 -6.05 14.47 1.47
CA ILE A 41 -6.26 13.79 0.20
C ILE A 41 -5.88 14.77 -0.90
N CYS A 42 -5.00 14.34 -1.79
CA CYS A 42 -4.52 15.12 -2.90
C CYS A 42 -4.74 14.35 -4.20
N ASN A 43 -5.10 15.08 -5.26
CA ASN A 43 -4.90 14.60 -6.62
C ASN A 43 -3.70 15.35 -7.21
N PRO A 44 -2.53 14.70 -7.36
CA PRO A 44 -1.33 15.33 -7.89
C PRO A 44 -1.48 15.88 -9.31
N TYR A 45 -2.38 15.29 -10.12
CA TYR A 45 -2.66 15.74 -11.49
C TYR A 45 -3.46 17.04 -11.50
N THR A 46 -4.55 17.11 -10.72
CA THR A 46 -5.38 18.33 -10.65
C THR A 46 -4.82 19.40 -9.73
N LYS A 47 -3.82 19.07 -8.90
CA LYS A 47 -3.20 19.93 -7.88
C LYS A 47 -4.19 20.44 -6.83
N LYS A 48 -5.32 19.77 -6.67
CA LYS A 48 -6.29 20.03 -5.62
C LYS A 48 -5.99 19.14 -4.43
N TRP A 49 -6.43 19.59 -3.25
CA TRP A 49 -6.33 18.83 -2.02
C TRP A 49 -7.45 19.21 -1.05
N VAL A 50 -7.70 18.32 -0.09
CA VAL A 50 -8.62 18.55 1.04
C VAL A 50 -7.96 18.03 2.32
N ALA A 51 -8.05 18.80 3.40
CA ALA A 51 -7.61 18.36 4.72
C ALA A 51 -8.75 17.62 5.41
N LEU A 52 -8.47 16.46 5.99
CA LEU A 52 -9.43 15.69 6.78
C LEU A 52 -9.52 16.27 8.20
N PRO A 53 -10.68 16.14 8.88
CA PRO A 53 -10.73 16.42 10.31
C PRO A 53 -9.76 15.50 11.05
N PRO A 54 -9.14 15.97 12.14
CA PRO A 54 -8.19 15.16 12.89
C PRO A 54 -8.92 13.97 13.55
N PRO A 55 -8.25 12.83 13.68
CA PRO A 55 -8.79 11.69 14.39
C PRO A 55 -8.95 11.98 15.90
N PRO A 56 -9.84 11.27 16.61
CA PRO A 56 -10.14 11.52 18.03
C PRO A 56 -8.93 11.32 18.93
N ARG A 57 -8.07 10.37 18.57
CA ARG A 57 -6.86 10.01 19.30
C ARG A 57 -5.66 9.92 18.37
N ILE A 58 -4.54 10.41 18.89
CA ILE A 58 -3.22 10.25 18.27
C ILE A 58 -2.66 8.93 18.78
N HIS A 59 -2.25 8.09 17.84
CA HIS A 59 -1.59 6.82 18.11
C HIS A 59 -0.21 6.87 17.48
N ASN A 60 0.79 6.43 18.23
CA ASN A 60 2.15 6.30 17.70
C ASN A 60 2.19 5.07 16.80
N CYS A 61 2.87 5.18 15.65
CA CYS A 61 3.17 4.05 14.76
C CYS A 61 1.91 3.25 14.32
N VAL A 62 1.04 3.86 13.53
CA VAL A 62 -0.11 3.17 12.91
C VAL A 62 0.16 2.80 11.45
N SER A 63 -0.44 1.71 10.96
CA SER A 63 -0.52 1.49 9.51
C SER A 63 -1.65 2.32 8.95
N VAL A 64 -1.42 2.97 7.82
CA VAL A 64 -2.47 3.71 7.12
C VAL A 64 -2.80 3.01 5.83
N GLY A 65 -4.09 2.74 5.63
CA GLY A 65 -4.66 2.32 4.36
C GLY A 65 -5.58 3.39 3.83
N PHE A 66 -5.53 3.61 2.52
CA PHE A 66 -6.45 4.50 1.81
C PHE A 66 -7.12 3.73 0.69
N ILE A 67 -8.45 3.82 0.62
CA ILE A 67 -9.22 3.14 -0.43
C ILE A 67 -10.44 3.98 -0.80
N CYS A 68 -10.78 3.97 -2.09
CA CYS A 68 -12.00 4.57 -2.60
C CYS A 68 -12.70 3.63 -3.58
N ASP A 69 -14.02 3.77 -3.67
CA ASP A 69 -14.81 3.15 -4.73
C ASP A 69 -14.31 3.68 -6.10
N PRO A 70 -14.44 2.93 -7.20
CA PRO A 70 -14.19 3.49 -8.52
C PRO A 70 -15.09 4.70 -8.78
N TYR A 71 -14.48 5.85 -9.10
CA TYR A 71 -15.25 7.05 -9.42
C TYR A 71 -15.96 6.95 -10.78
N TYR A 72 -15.28 6.32 -11.73
CA TYR A 72 -15.81 6.01 -13.06
C TYR A 72 -16.05 4.50 -13.16
N SER A 73 -17.23 4.11 -13.63
CA SER A 73 -17.53 2.72 -13.98
C SER A 73 -17.61 2.57 -15.49
N TYR A 74 -16.90 1.56 -16.00
CA TYR A 74 -16.91 1.18 -17.41
C TYR A 74 -17.81 -0.03 -17.58
N ASN A 75 -18.89 0.11 -18.34
CA ASN A 75 -19.81 -0.98 -18.59
C ASN A 75 -19.30 -1.86 -19.74
N SER A 76 -18.47 -2.85 -19.43
CA SER A 76 -17.84 -3.74 -20.42
C SER A 76 -18.81 -4.73 -21.10
N SER A 77 -20.12 -4.62 -20.85
CA SER A 77 -21.15 -5.52 -21.39
C SER A 77 -21.69 -5.08 -22.77
N SER A 78 -21.38 -3.87 -23.22
CA SER A 78 -21.88 -3.27 -24.44
C SER A 78 -20.80 -3.31 -25.52
N THR A 79 -21.08 -3.95 -26.65
CA THR A 79 -20.09 -4.25 -27.68
C THR A 79 -19.67 -3.04 -28.53
N PHE A 80 -20.26 -1.86 -28.39
CA PHE A 80 -19.93 -0.72 -29.25
C PHE A 80 -20.13 0.69 -28.65
N ASP A 81 -20.46 0.82 -27.36
CA ASP A 81 -20.44 2.10 -26.65
C ASP A 81 -19.87 1.89 -25.23
N ASP A 82 -18.68 2.43 -24.99
CA ASP A 82 -18.10 2.57 -23.65
C ASP A 82 -18.85 3.71 -22.93
N GLU A 83 -20.07 3.44 -22.46
CA GLU A 83 -20.81 4.40 -21.64
C GLU A 83 -20.10 4.52 -20.28
N VAL A 84 -19.44 5.66 -20.08
CA VAL A 84 -18.79 6.00 -18.81
C VAL A 84 -19.83 6.63 -17.90
N SER A 85 -20.16 5.95 -16.79
CA SER A 85 -21.01 6.51 -15.74
C SER A 85 -20.19 6.95 -14.53
N ILE A 86 -20.64 8.04 -13.90
CA ILE A 86 -20.07 8.56 -12.65
C ILE A 86 -20.75 7.85 -11.48
N ASN A 87 -19.95 7.40 -10.52
CA ASN A 87 -20.46 6.82 -9.29
C ASN A 87 -21.02 7.93 -8.38
N ALA A 88 -22.36 8.06 -8.33
CA ALA A 88 -23.05 9.00 -7.46
C ALA A 88 -22.90 8.66 -5.96
N GLU A 89 -22.62 7.40 -5.65
CA GLU A 89 -22.36 6.87 -4.31
C GLU A 89 -20.86 6.68 -4.08
N TYR A 90 -20.02 7.57 -4.61
CA TYR A 90 -18.58 7.47 -4.44
C TYR A 90 -18.20 7.60 -2.96
N ARG A 91 -17.74 6.50 -2.37
CA ARG A 91 -17.27 6.45 -0.98
C ARG A 91 -15.77 6.25 -0.93
N TRP A 92 -15.17 6.74 0.14
CA TRP A 92 -13.76 6.54 0.42
C TRP A 92 -13.52 6.39 1.92
N ARG A 93 -12.39 5.77 2.24
CA ARG A 93 -12.02 5.40 3.61
C ARG A 93 -10.55 5.68 3.83
N VAL A 94 -10.25 6.26 4.99
CA VAL A 94 -8.91 6.20 5.59
C VAL A 94 -9.00 5.24 6.77
N VAL A 95 -8.15 4.23 6.77
CA VAL A 95 -8.09 3.22 7.81
C VAL A 95 -6.77 3.35 8.53
N ARG A 96 -6.82 3.46 9.86
CA ARG A 96 -5.64 3.39 10.74
C ARG A 96 -5.69 2.07 11.49
N LEU A 97 -4.73 1.19 11.21
CA LEU A 97 -4.52 -0.02 11.99
C LEU A 97 -3.57 0.29 13.13
N ARG A 98 -4.06 0.14 14.36
CA ARG A 98 -3.32 0.39 15.60
C ARG A 98 -2.53 -0.85 16.02
N GLN A 99 -1.59 -0.64 16.94
CA GLN A 99 -1.06 -1.73 17.75
C GLN A 99 -2.22 -2.49 18.42
N GLU A 100 -2.05 -3.79 18.66
CA GLU A 100 -3.10 -4.68 19.20
C GLU A 100 -4.31 -4.88 18.25
N PHE A 101 -4.17 -4.58 16.96
CA PHE A 101 -5.18 -4.82 15.93
C PHE A 101 -6.53 -4.11 16.14
N TYR A 102 -6.54 -2.97 16.82
CA TYR A 102 -7.68 -2.09 16.75
C TYR A 102 -7.64 -1.26 15.47
N VAL A 103 -8.80 -0.79 15.02
CA VAL A 103 -8.91 -0.05 13.76
C VAL A 103 -9.70 1.23 13.98
N ASP A 104 -9.21 2.34 13.42
CA ASP A 104 -9.97 3.57 13.30
C ASP A 104 -10.27 3.83 11.83
N ILE A 105 -11.51 4.17 11.52
CA ILE A 105 -11.96 4.38 10.13
C ILE A 105 -12.58 5.76 10.00
N PHE A 106 -12.12 6.51 9.01
CA PHE A 106 -12.80 7.71 8.54
C PHE A 106 -13.87 7.34 7.50
N PHE A 107 -15.09 7.82 7.73
CA PHE A 107 -16.24 7.60 6.84
C PHE A 107 -16.53 8.87 6.03
N SER A 108 -16.34 8.80 4.71
CA SER A 108 -16.56 9.93 3.80
C SER A 108 -17.99 10.47 3.80
N GLU A 109 -18.97 9.62 4.09
CA GLU A 109 -20.39 9.94 4.01
C GLU A 109 -20.84 10.78 5.20
N THR A 110 -20.19 10.60 6.37
CA THR A 110 -20.51 11.34 7.59
C THR A 110 -19.47 12.39 7.93
N GLY A 111 -18.29 12.34 7.30
CA GLY A 111 -17.18 13.22 7.64
C GLY A 111 -16.56 12.93 9.01
N GLU A 112 -16.76 11.72 9.55
CA GLU A 112 -16.41 11.37 10.93
C GLU A 112 -15.44 10.18 11.02
N TRP A 113 -14.58 10.24 12.02
CA TRP A 113 -13.78 9.12 12.48
C TRP A 113 -14.55 8.26 13.48
N ARG A 114 -14.42 6.94 13.37
CA ARG A 114 -14.92 6.00 14.38
C ARG A 114 -13.85 4.99 14.76
N GLU A 115 -13.70 4.76 16.05
CA GLU A 115 -12.73 3.80 16.61
C GLU A 115 -13.39 2.44 16.84
N SER A 116 -12.67 1.35 16.60
CA SER A 116 -13.17 0.01 16.91
C SER A 116 -13.26 -0.23 18.42
N ALA A 117 -14.37 -0.80 18.86
CA ALA A 117 -14.58 -1.26 20.23
C ALA A 117 -13.97 -2.65 20.48
N ASN A 118 -13.71 -3.40 19.42
CA ASN A 118 -13.09 -4.72 19.47
C ASN A 118 -11.73 -4.74 18.80
N VAL A 119 -10.92 -5.70 19.26
CA VAL A 119 -9.73 -6.15 18.56
C VAL A 119 -10.18 -6.92 17.31
N VAL A 120 -9.61 -6.55 16.16
CA VAL A 120 -9.94 -7.15 14.86
C VAL A 120 -9.21 -8.48 14.64
N CYS A 121 -8.17 -8.76 15.44
CA CYS A 121 -7.48 -10.05 15.52
C CYS A 121 -7.23 -10.49 16.96
N GLY A 122 -8.11 -11.30 17.56
CA GLY A 122 -7.95 -11.76 18.94
C GLY A 122 -6.81 -12.79 19.15
N LEU A 123 -6.14 -13.22 18.09
CA LEU A 123 -5.18 -14.33 18.14
C LEU A 123 -3.73 -13.90 18.42
N ARG A 124 -3.42 -12.60 18.37
CA ARG A 124 -2.03 -12.10 18.50
C ARG A 124 -1.98 -10.78 19.27
N ASN A 125 -0.98 -10.67 20.15
CA ASN A 125 -0.81 -9.52 21.04
C ASN A 125 0.25 -8.53 20.56
N TYR A 126 0.99 -8.84 19.50
CA TYR A 126 2.10 -8.03 19.01
C TYR A 126 2.13 -7.99 17.48
N PHE A 127 2.25 -6.79 16.94
CA PHE A 127 2.29 -6.51 15.51
C PHE A 127 3.32 -5.41 15.28
N ASP A 128 4.47 -5.75 14.70
CA ASP A 128 5.33 -4.75 14.07
C ASP A 128 4.74 -4.41 12.71
N ILE A 129 4.11 -3.24 12.64
CA ILE A 129 3.51 -2.72 11.43
C ILE A 129 4.64 -2.12 10.60
N ILE A 130 4.97 -2.77 9.49
CA ILE A 130 6.13 -2.38 8.68
C ILE A 130 5.70 -1.56 7.45
N THR A 131 4.46 -1.73 6.96
CA THR A 131 4.06 -1.21 5.63
C THR A 131 2.72 -0.51 5.66
N ALA A 132 2.51 0.39 4.69
CA ALA A 132 1.21 0.98 4.43
C ALA A 132 0.22 -0.06 3.85
N GLY A 133 -1.08 0.21 4.03
CA GLY A 133 -2.14 -0.63 3.50
C GLY A 133 -2.23 -0.58 1.98
N VAL A 134 -2.39 -1.75 1.37
CA VAL A 134 -2.56 -1.91 -0.08
C VAL A 134 -4.04 -2.08 -0.42
N ALA A 135 -4.58 -1.18 -1.23
CA ALA A 135 -5.92 -1.32 -1.78
C ALA A 135 -5.91 -2.29 -2.98
N CYS A 136 -6.77 -3.30 -2.94
CA CYS A 136 -6.96 -4.25 -4.04
C CYS A 136 -8.38 -4.81 -4.00
N ASN A 137 -9.09 -4.79 -5.14
CA ASN A 137 -10.45 -5.34 -5.30
C ASN A 137 -11.44 -4.93 -4.19
N GLY A 138 -11.49 -3.64 -3.86
CA GLY A 138 -12.42 -3.10 -2.86
C GLY A 138 -12.03 -3.39 -1.39
N LYS A 139 -10.88 -4.03 -1.16
CA LYS A 139 -10.39 -4.36 0.18
C LYS A 139 -9.03 -3.76 0.45
N LEU A 140 -8.69 -3.63 1.74
CA LEU A 140 -7.38 -3.23 2.21
C LEU A 140 -6.61 -4.41 2.77
N TYR A 141 -5.33 -4.47 2.44
CA TYR A 141 -4.43 -5.50 2.89
C TYR A 141 -3.24 -4.90 3.63
N PHE A 142 -2.96 -5.41 4.81
CA PHE A 142 -1.88 -4.96 5.67
C PHE A 142 -0.90 -6.09 5.94
N SER A 143 0.39 -5.85 5.71
CA SER A 143 1.45 -6.81 6.03
C SER A 143 2.01 -6.54 7.42
N GLY A 144 2.20 -7.61 8.19
CA GLY A 144 2.72 -7.57 9.55
C GLY A 144 3.60 -8.74 9.92
N SER A 145 4.28 -8.59 11.05
CA SER A 145 5.01 -9.68 11.69
C SER A 145 4.94 -9.61 13.21
N ASP A 146 5.10 -10.76 13.83
CA ASP A 146 5.41 -10.91 15.25
C ASP A 146 6.74 -11.65 15.41
N HIS A 147 7.10 -12.02 16.63
CA HIS A 147 8.36 -12.72 16.91
C HIS A 147 8.47 -14.12 16.26
N ALA A 148 7.37 -14.70 15.77
CA ALA A 148 7.30 -16.09 15.31
C ALA A 148 6.89 -16.22 13.84
N SER A 149 6.14 -15.27 13.28
CA SER A 149 5.58 -15.37 11.93
C SER A 149 5.24 -14.00 11.34
N SER A 150 5.20 -13.93 10.02
CA SER A 150 4.59 -12.84 9.27
C SER A 150 3.20 -13.22 8.77
N TYR A 151 2.38 -12.20 8.52
CA TYR A 151 0.98 -12.39 8.20
C TYR A 151 0.44 -11.23 7.38
N ILE A 152 -0.70 -11.49 6.75
CA ILE A 152 -1.44 -10.53 5.95
C ILE A 152 -2.86 -10.47 6.50
N LEU A 153 -3.28 -9.27 6.88
CA LEU A 153 -4.63 -8.92 7.29
C LEU A 153 -5.39 -8.37 6.09
N GLU A 154 -6.55 -8.94 5.81
CA GLU A 154 -7.54 -8.37 4.90
C GLU A 154 -8.67 -7.72 5.70
N LEU A 155 -8.97 -6.47 5.36
CA LEU A 155 -10.08 -5.68 5.88
C LEU A 155 -10.93 -5.17 4.72
N ASP A 156 -12.25 -5.37 4.80
CA ASP A 156 -13.21 -4.67 3.94
C ASP A 156 -13.80 -3.47 4.72
N PRO A 157 -13.38 -2.23 4.42
CA PRO A 157 -13.84 -1.05 5.16
C PRO A 157 -15.20 -0.51 4.67
N PHE A 158 -15.80 -1.14 3.65
CA PHE A 158 -17.09 -0.77 3.08
C PHE A 158 -18.22 -1.73 3.44
N GLN A 159 -17.89 -2.90 3.99
CA GLN A 159 -18.86 -3.84 4.50
C GLN A 159 -19.67 -3.25 5.67
N ASP A 160 -20.85 -3.81 5.93
CA ASP A 160 -21.74 -3.40 7.04
C ASP A 160 -21.02 -3.52 8.40
N ILE A 161 -20.42 -2.42 8.82
CA ILE A 161 -19.78 -2.24 10.11
C ILE A 161 -20.87 -1.83 11.12
N SER A 162 -21.01 -2.61 12.19
CA SER A 162 -22.01 -2.28 13.22
C SER A 162 -21.54 -1.13 14.10
N ASN A 163 -22.45 -0.19 14.37
CA ASN A 163 -22.17 0.98 15.21
C ASN A 163 -22.62 0.73 16.64
N ILE A 164 -21.82 1.17 17.60
CA ILE A 164 -22.16 1.21 19.02
C ILE A 164 -22.05 2.65 19.49
N SER A 165 -23.15 3.22 19.97
CA SER A 165 -23.11 4.49 20.71
C SER A 165 -22.79 4.19 22.18
N THR A 166 -21.71 4.75 22.71
CA THR A 166 -21.38 4.69 24.14
C THR A 166 -21.35 6.09 24.73
N THR A 167 -21.26 6.21 26.05
CA THR A 167 -21.06 7.50 26.73
C THR A 167 -19.77 8.21 26.31
N ASN A 168 -18.81 7.47 25.76
CA ASN A 168 -17.50 7.96 25.37
C ASN A 168 -17.37 8.23 23.86
N GLY A 169 -18.47 8.12 23.11
CA GLY A 169 -18.53 8.37 21.67
C GLY A 169 -19.09 7.20 20.86
N ASN A 170 -19.11 7.40 19.54
CA ASN A 170 -19.52 6.40 18.56
C ASN A 170 -18.35 5.48 18.22
N HIS A 171 -18.53 4.19 18.50
CA HIS A 171 -17.58 3.14 18.17
C HIS A 171 -18.12 2.23 17.08
N ILE A 172 -17.23 1.45 16.48
CA ILE A 172 -17.56 0.43 15.50
C ILE A 172 -17.16 -0.97 15.99
N ILE A 173 -17.87 -2.01 15.55
CA ILE A 173 -17.38 -3.39 15.64
C ILE A 173 -16.93 -3.83 14.24
N VAL A 174 -15.69 -4.30 14.16
CA VAL A 174 -15.11 -4.85 12.94
C VAL A 174 -14.87 -6.34 13.17
N ASP A 175 -15.80 -7.17 12.72
CA ASP A 175 -15.84 -8.62 12.96
C ASP A 175 -15.51 -9.46 11.71
N LYS A 176 -15.57 -8.87 10.52
CA LYS A 176 -15.34 -9.54 9.23
C LYS A 176 -13.96 -9.23 8.65
N CYS A 177 -12.93 -9.67 9.35
CA CYS A 177 -11.54 -9.63 8.85
C CYS A 177 -11.00 -11.01 8.60
N ARG A 178 -10.13 -11.13 7.60
CA ARG A 178 -9.45 -12.39 7.28
C ARG A 178 -7.96 -12.26 7.51
N PHE A 179 -7.36 -13.38 7.92
CA PHE A 179 -5.94 -13.48 8.19
C PHE A 179 -5.34 -14.65 7.43
N SER A 180 -4.12 -14.46 6.95
CA SER A 180 -3.26 -15.56 6.50
C SER A 180 -1.86 -15.39 7.05
N LEU A 181 -1.17 -16.51 7.26
CA LEU A 181 0.28 -16.51 7.32
C LEU A 181 0.83 -16.08 5.96
N ALA A 182 1.94 -15.37 5.98
CA ALA A 182 2.61 -15.04 4.74
C ALA A 182 3.22 -16.32 4.11
N PRO A 183 3.32 -16.43 2.78
CA PRO A 183 3.64 -17.69 2.09
C PRO A 183 4.90 -18.43 2.54
N LEU A 184 5.93 -17.74 3.04
CA LEU A 184 7.17 -18.39 3.47
C LEU A 184 7.16 -18.93 4.89
N ASP A 185 6.34 -18.36 5.77
CA ASP A 185 6.09 -18.97 7.10
C ASP A 185 5.24 -20.25 6.99
N MET A 186 4.61 -20.48 5.84
CA MET A 186 3.97 -21.76 5.52
C MET A 186 4.98 -22.85 5.16
N SER A 187 6.17 -22.48 4.68
CA SER A 187 7.24 -23.44 4.38
C SER A 187 8.04 -23.73 5.65
N SER A 188 7.94 -24.96 6.16
CA SER A 188 8.48 -25.36 7.47
C SER A 188 10.00 -25.32 7.60
N GLU A 189 10.73 -25.08 6.51
CA GLU A 189 12.19 -25.25 6.44
C GLU A 189 12.99 -24.02 6.92
N VAL A 190 12.36 -22.84 7.06
CA VAL A 190 13.04 -21.61 7.49
C VAL A 190 12.50 -21.11 8.84
N ARG A 191 12.39 -22.01 9.83
CA ARG A 191 12.18 -21.60 11.23
C ARG A 191 13.51 -21.41 11.94
N GLY A 192 14.13 -20.25 11.74
CA GLY A 192 15.36 -19.92 12.44
C GLY A 192 15.79 -18.48 12.18
N TYR A 193 15.67 -17.65 13.22
CA TYR A 193 16.21 -16.29 13.33
C TYR A 193 15.63 -15.25 12.36
N SER A 194 14.58 -14.56 12.82
CA SER A 194 14.33 -13.11 12.65
C SER A 194 15.05 -12.39 11.50
N ILE A 195 14.62 -12.62 10.25
CA ILE A 195 14.84 -11.69 9.14
C ILE A 195 13.48 -11.33 8.49
N SER A 196 12.41 -11.21 9.29
CA SER A 196 11.05 -10.89 8.82
C SER A 196 10.90 -9.47 8.24
N MET A 197 11.97 -8.72 8.03
CA MET A 197 11.87 -7.27 8.02
C MET A 197 11.43 -6.64 6.70
N TYR A 198 11.45 -7.34 5.56
CA TYR A 198 11.16 -6.67 4.28
C TYR A 198 10.39 -7.56 3.32
N ARG A 199 9.07 -7.46 3.37
CA ARG A 199 8.15 -8.01 2.36
C ARG A 199 7.58 -6.85 1.56
N VAL A 200 7.39 -7.07 0.27
CA VAL A 200 6.67 -6.14 -0.58
C VAL A 200 5.30 -6.71 -0.83
N LEU A 201 4.29 -6.02 -0.32
CA LEU A 201 2.89 -6.25 -0.66
C LEU A 201 2.48 -5.21 -1.71
N GLY A 202 1.76 -5.62 -2.75
CA GLY A 202 1.25 -4.68 -3.75
C GLY A 202 0.16 -5.27 -4.62
N ALA A 203 -0.55 -4.40 -5.32
CA ALA A 203 -1.56 -4.80 -6.30
C ALA A 203 -0.99 -4.68 -7.72
N CYS A 204 -1.24 -5.69 -8.56
CA CYS A 204 -0.90 -5.69 -9.98
C CYS A 204 -2.12 -6.19 -10.76
N ARG A 205 -2.71 -5.35 -11.63
CA ARG A 205 -3.91 -5.70 -12.43
C ARG A 205 -5.09 -6.24 -11.61
N GLY A 206 -5.30 -5.70 -10.40
CA GLY A 206 -6.34 -6.20 -9.50
C GLY A 206 -5.99 -7.52 -8.80
N HIS A 207 -4.76 -8.02 -8.93
CA HIS A 207 -4.28 -9.16 -8.15
C HIS A 207 -3.38 -8.68 -7.03
N LEU A 208 -3.67 -9.10 -5.80
CA LEU A 208 -2.79 -8.85 -4.67
C LEU A 208 -1.61 -9.81 -4.74
N ARG A 209 -0.39 -9.27 -4.74
CA ARG A 209 0.85 -10.04 -4.81
C ARG A 209 1.76 -9.69 -3.65
N VAL A 210 2.50 -10.69 -3.20
CA VAL A 210 3.57 -10.54 -2.22
C VAL A 210 4.85 -11.10 -2.79
N THR A 211 5.96 -10.42 -2.51
CA THR A 211 7.30 -10.94 -2.75
C THR A 211 8.20 -10.59 -1.57
N GLU A 212 9.29 -11.33 -1.44
CA GLU A 212 10.30 -11.05 -0.44
C GLU A 212 11.37 -10.10 -0.98
N PHE A 213 12.07 -9.48 -0.04
CA PHE A 213 13.37 -8.88 -0.32
C PHE A 213 14.27 -9.86 -1.07
N VAL A 214 14.99 -9.38 -2.08
CA VAL A 214 15.93 -10.18 -2.88
C VAL A 214 17.23 -10.37 -2.07
N LEU A 215 17.14 -11.04 -0.91
CA LEU A 215 18.29 -11.49 -0.13
C LEU A 215 18.55 -12.94 -0.50
N GLY A 216 19.36 -13.11 -1.55
CA GLY A 216 19.40 -14.30 -2.36
C GLY A 216 19.09 -13.86 -3.78
N ASN A 217 19.91 -14.25 -4.74
CA ASN A 217 19.85 -13.74 -6.11
C ASN A 217 18.59 -14.16 -6.88
N HIS A 218 17.45 -14.41 -6.23
CA HIS A 218 16.23 -14.91 -6.83
C HIS A 218 14.99 -14.19 -6.28
N LEU A 219 13.98 -14.10 -7.12
CA LEU A 219 12.67 -13.52 -6.85
C LEU A 219 11.63 -14.63 -6.88
N SER A 220 10.82 -14.71 -5.84
CA SER A 220 9.59 -15.49 -5.85
C SER A 220 8.41 -14.57 -5.61
N VAL A 221 7.31 -14.80 -6.34
CA VAL A 221 6.10 -13.98 -6.25
C VAL A 221 4.92 -14.91 -5.99
N TRP A 222 4.13 -14.55 -4.98
CA TRP A 222 2.89 -15.22 -4.65
C TRP A 222 1.73 -14.28 -4.90
N GLU A 223 0.63 -14.84 -5.37
CA GLU A 223 -0.61 -14.15 -5.65
C GLU A 223 -1.72 -14.69 -4.75
N LEU A 224 -2.57 -13.79 -4.24
CA LEU A 224 -3.70 -14.17 -3.42
C LEU A 224 -4.77 -14.85 -4.29
N ASP A 225 -5.15 -16.06 -3.92
CA ASP A 225 -6.30 -16.78 -4.45
C ASP A 225 -7.49 -16.56 -3.51
N ALA A 226 -8.33 -15.58 -3.84
CA ALA A 226 -9.39 -15.07 -2.97
C ALA A 226 -10.71 -15.86 -3.02
N GLY A 227 -10.74 -17.04 -3.67
CA GLY A 227 -11.95 -17.81 -3.92
C GLY A 227 -12.61 -18.48 -2.71
N ASP A 228 -11.88 -18.67 -1.60
CA ASP A 228 -12.33 -19.42 -0.42
C ASP A 228 -12.49 -18.53 0.83
N ASP A 229 -13.12 -19.06 1.89
CA ASP A 229 -13.22 -18.43 3.22
C ASP A 229 -11.85 -18.12 3.85
N ILE A 230 -10.80 -18.82 3.39
CA ILE A 230 -9.43 -18.68 3.88
C ILE A 230 -8.59 -18.02 2.78
N LEU A 231 -7.79 -17.03 3.16
CA LEU A 231 -6.80 -16.42 2.28
C LEU A 231 -5.73 -17.46 1.91
N LYS A 232 -5.74 -17.90 0.66
CA LYS A 232 -4.77 -18.84 0.10
C LYS A 232 -3.81 -18.12 -0.84
N TRP A 233 -2.58 -18.59 -0.88
CA TRP A 233 -1.52 -17.98 -1.69
C TRP A 233 -1.01 -19.00 -2.70
N ARG A 234 -1.01 -18.60 -3.97
CA ARG A 234 -0.46 -19.39 -5.08
C ARG A 234 0.89 -18.81 -5.48
N LEU A 235 1.91 -19.65 -5.54
CA LEU A 235 3.19 -19.29 -6.14
C LEU A 235 2.97 -19.10 -7.66
N VAL A 236 3.19 -17.88 -8.15
CA VAL A 236 3.05 -17.54 -9.58
C VAL A 236 4.40 -17.39 -10.27
N VAL A 237 5.46 -17.12 -9.50
CA VAL A 237 6.84 -17.01 -9.98
C VAL A 237 7.74 -17.69 -8.96
N ASP A 238 8.53 -18.67 -9.41
CA ASP A 238 9.43 -19.43 -8.54
C ASP A 238 10.89 -19.12 -8.88
N LYS A 239 11.60 -18.52 -7.92
CA LYS A 239 13.07 -18.37 -7.90
C LYS A 239 13.67 -17.85 -9.21
N VAL A 240 13.08 -16.80 -9.78
CA VAL A 240 13.65 -16.16 -10.97
C VAL A 240 14.92 -15.41 -10.57
N PRO A 241 16.09 -15.74 -11.12
CA PRO A 241 17.32 -15.09 -10.73
C PRO A 241 17.35 -13.62 -11.14
N PHE A 242 17.80 -12.76 -10.23
CA PHE A 242 18.16 -11.38 -10.55
C PHE A 242 19.56 -11.39 -11.20
N PHE A 243 19.60 -11.46 -12.54
CA PHE A 243 20.86 -11.49 -13.29
C PHE A 243 21.63 -10.16 -13.23
N GLN A 244 22.90 -10.21 -13.66
CA GLN A 244 23.79 -9.04 -13.76
C GLN A 244 23.14 -7.96 -14.64
N MET A 245 23.08 -6.75 -14.09
CA MET A 245 22.68 -5.56 -14.83
C MET A 245 23.84 -5.19 -15.76
N ASP A 246 23.55 -4.89 -17.03
CA ASP A 246 24.60 -4.65 -18.02
C ASP A 246 25.47 -3.43 -17.65
N SER A 247 26.75 -3.48 -18.00
CA SER A 247 27.73 -2.47 -17.56
C SER A 247 27.43 -1.05 -18.05
N SER A 248 26.55 -0.92 -19.05
CA SER A 248 26.05 0.34 -19.59
C SER A 248 25.18 1.15 -18.61
N TYR A 249 24.77 0.58 -17.47
CA TYR A 249 24.05 1.31 -16.41
C TYR A 249 25.00 2.00 -15.40
N HIS A 250 26.32 1.84 -15.58
CA HIS A 250 27.36 2.51 -14.79
C HIS A 250 27.70 3.88 -15.41
N ASP A 251 27.18 4.96 -14.84
CA ASP A 251 27.64 6.32 -15.18
C ASP A 251 28.95 6.69 -14.48
N ASP A 252 29.31 5.96 -13.41
CA ASP A 252 30.41 6.33 -12.52
C ASP A 252 31.31 5.11 -12.24
N VAL A 253 32.55 5.16 -12.73
CA VAL A 253 33.55 4.09 -12.69
C VAL A 253 34.11 3.86 -11.27
N SER A 254 33.72 4.68 -10.28
CA SER A 254 34.21 4.60 -8.90
C SER A 254 33.27 3.90 -7.92
N MET A 255 32.13 3.36 -8.37
CA MET A 255 31.21 2.64 -7.50
C MET A 255 31.47 1.13 -7.56
N THR A 256 31.39 0.46 -6.41
CA THR A 256 31.39 -1.01 -6.31
C THR A 256 30.44 -1.60 -7.37
N PRO A 257 30.79 -2.72 -8.02
CA PRO A 257 29.88 -3.40 -8.91
C PRO A 257 28.52 -3.58 -8.20
N LEU A 258 27.42 -3.28 -8.89
CA LEU A 258 26.05 -3.50 -8.38
C LEU A 258 25.80 -4.95 -7.92
N ASP A 259 26.69 -5.86 -8.29
CA ASP A 259 26.76 -7.27 -7.90
C ASP A 259 27.05 -7.46 -6.40
N GLU A 260 27.66 -6.47 -5.73
CA GLU A 260 27.91 -6.46 -4.28
C GLU A 260 26.88 -5.63 -3.49
N VAL A 261 25.95 -4.97 -4.18
CA VAL A 261 24.97 -4.06 -3.57
C VAL A 261 23.71 -4.82 -3.16
N ALA A 262 23.22 -4.56 -1.93
CA ALA A 262 21.95 -5.08 -1.46
C ALA A 262 20.80 -4.62 -2.38
N LYS A 263 20.04 -5.58 -2.92
CA LYS A 263 18.91 -5.33 -3.84
C LYS A 263 17.60 -5.49 -3.08
N THR A 264 16.80 -4.44 -3.09
CA THR A 264 15.54 -4.39 -2.34
C THR A 264 14.38 -4.29 -3.30
N ALA A 265 13.51 -5.29 -3.34
CA ALA A 265 12.20 -5.08 -3.95
C ALA A 265 11.47 -3.99 -3.15
N ILE A 266 10.83 -3.04 -3.85
CA ILE A 266 10.16 -1.89 -3.21
C ILE A 266 8.69 -1.74 -3.63
N GLY A 267 8.26 -2.37 -4.72
CA GLY A 267 6.86 -2.28 -5.15
C GLY A 267 6.59 -3.05 -6.43
N PHE A 268 5.34 -3.49 -6.62
CA PHE A 268 4.88 -4.03 -7.89
C PHE A 268 4.47 -2.91 -8.84
N HIS A 269 4.64 -3.12 -10.15
CA HIS A 269 4.01 -2.25 -11.13
C HIS A 269 2.49 -2.51 -11.14
N PRO A 270 1.63 -1.48 -11.09
CA PRO A 270 0.19 -1.67 -10.96
C PRO A 270 -0.50 -2.29 -12.19
N THR A 271 0.17 -2.35 -13.35
CA THR A 271 -0.49 -2.60 -14.66
C THR A 271 0.36 -3.42 -15.63
N ILE A 272 1.69 -3.25 -15.64
CA ILE A 272 2.59 -4.11 -16.39
C ILE A 272 2.84 -5.36 -15.56
N GLU A 273 2.42 -6.49 -16.09
CA GLU A 273 2.64 -7.78 -15.45
C GLU A 273 4.13 -8.11 -15.38
N ASP A 274 4.46 -8.98 -14.42
CA ASP A 274 5.81 -9.46 -14.18
C ASP A 274 6.85 -8.37 -13.97
N THR A 275 6.42 -7.22 -13.45
CA THR A 275 7.25 -6.04 -13.29
C THR A 275 7.25 -5.56 -11.85
N ILE A 276 8.45 -5.37 -11.29
CA ILE A 276 8.66 -4.79 -9.97
C ILE A 276 9.64 -3.62 -10.05
N TYR A 277 9.55 -2.75 -9.04
CA TYR A 277 10.55 -1.75 -8.76
C TYR A 277 11.53 -2.31 -7.73
N VAL A 278 12.82 -2.08 -7.98
CA VAL A 278 13.94 -2.53 -7.15
C VAL A 278 14.83 -1.33 -6.84
N ASP A 279 15.16 -1.15 -5.56
CA ASP A 279 16.24 -0.27 -5.15
C ASP A 279 17.55 -1.06 -5.14
N ALA A 280 18.48 -0.63 -5.98
CA ALA A 280 19.85 -1.12 -6.04
C ALA A 280 20.80 0.08 -6.16
N HIS A 281 20.69 1.05 -5.24
CA HIS A 281 21.26 2.41 -5.34
C HIS A 281 20.67 3.30 -6.46
N LYS A 282 20.07 2.71 -7.47
CA LYS A 282 19.17 3.42 -8.38
C LYS A 282 17.85 2.68 -8.34
N ILE A 283 16.75 3.40 -8.58
CA ILE A 283 15.46 2.76 -8.75
C ILE A 283 15.41 2.17 -10.15
N VAL A 284 15.25 0.87 -10.22
CA VAL A 284 15.20 0.10 -11.44
C VAL A 284 13.83 -0.54 -11.55
N ARG A 285 13.22 -0.44 -12.72
CA ARG A 285 12.05 -1.23 -13.08
C ARG A 285 12.56 -2.53 -13.71
N TRP A 286 12.30 -3.66 -13.06
CA TRP A 286 12.68 -4.98 -13.56
C TRP A 286 11.43 -5.72 -14.01
N ASN A 287 11.37 -6.05 -15.30
CA ASN A 287 10.41 -7.00 -15.84
C ASN A 287 11.06 -8.38 -15.84
N PHE A 288 10.69 -9.23 -14.90
CA PHE A 288 11.30 -10.55 -14.72
C PHE A 288 10.77 -11.60 -15.71
N GLY A 289 9.61 -11.38 -16.31
CA GLY A 289 9.09 -12.24 -17.38
C GLY A 289 9.86 -12.09 -18.69
N ALA A 290 10.24 -10.86 -19.03
CA ALA A 290 11.05 -10.53 -20.20
C ALA A 290 12.56 -10.46 -19.91
N GLY A 291 12.97 -10.50 -18.63
CA GLY A 291 14.37 -10.30 -18.21
C GLY A 291 14.91 -8.89 -18.49
N MET A 292 14.03 -7.89 -18.58
CA MET A 292 14.38 -6.52 -18.98
C MET A 292 14.50 -5.57 -17.79
N PHE A 293 15.48 -4.68 -17.86
CA PHE A 293 15.68 -3.64 -16.86
C PHE A 293 15.52 -2.24 -17.48
N GLU A 294 14.87 -1.33 -16.77
CA GLU A 294 14.78 0.07 -17.14
C GLU A 294 15.14 0.94 -15.93
N LEU A 295 16.02 1.91 -16.13
CA LEU A 295 16.34 2.87 -15.08
C LEU A 295 15.16 3.83 -14.91
N VAL A 296 14.64 3.95 -13.69
CA VAL A 296 13.59 4.91 -13.38
C VAL A 296 14.24 6.24 -13.02
N PRO A 297 13.96 7.33 -13.75
CA PRO A 297 14.50 8.64 -13.41
C PRO A 297 14.05 9.05 -12.02
N ASN A 298 14.99 9.21 -11.09
CA ASN A 298 14.73 9.62 -9.72
C ASN A 298 15.64 10.79 -9.32
N ARG A 299 15.08 11.78 -8.62
CA ARG A 299 15.84 12.73 -7.82
C ARG A 299 15.94 12.15 -6.40
N ARG A 300 17.05 11.47 -6.10
CA ARG A 300 17.32 11.00 -4.73
C ARG A 300 17.24 12.19 -3.77
N GLY A 301 16.26 12.16 -2.86
CA GLY A 301 16.30 12.93 -1.62
C GLY A 301 17.09 12.16 -0.57
N SER A 302 17.66 12.86 0.41
CA SER A 302 18.51 12.27 1.45
C SER A 302 17.78 11.32 2.42
N SER A 303 16.44 11.27 2.43
CA SER A 303 15.67 10.30 3.23
C SER A 303 14.43 9.79 2.48
N TRP A 304 14.52 8.55 1.99
CA TRP A 304 13.40 7.80 1.41
C TRP A 304 13.26 6.54 2.27
N SER A 305 12.08 6.31 2.84
CA SER A 305 11.76 5.07 3.54
C SER A 305 11.03 4.14 2.55
N PRO A 306 11.49 2.88 2.37
CA PRO A 306 10.86 1.94 1.45
C PRO A 306 9.41 1.61 1.85
N ASN A 307 9.01 1.91 3.09
CA ASN A 307 7.68 1.63 3.63
C ASN A 307 6.58 2.54 3.07
N TYR A 308 6.95 3.61 2.33
CA TYR A 308 6.03 4.64 1.80
C TYR A 308 6.04 4.71 0.27
N ILE A 309 6.28 3.58 -0.39
CA ILE A 309 6.26 3.48 -1.85
C ILE A 309 4.89 2.99 -2.28
N HIS A 310 4.18 3.85 -3.01
CA HIS A 310 2.81 3.61 -3.42
C HIS A 310 2.70 3.57 -4.95
N PRO A 311 2.10 2.53 -5.54
CA PRO A 311 1.77 2.55 -6.95
C PRO A 311 0.76 3.67 -7.19
N PHE A 312 1.08 4.55 -8.13
CA PHE A 312 0.23 5.65 -8.54
C PHE A 312 -0.14 5.47 -10.01
N VAL A 313 -1.43 5.35 -10.29
CA VAL A 313 -1.93 5.13 -11.66
C VAL A 313 -2.58 6.41 -12.14
N LEU A 314 -2.20 6.87 -13.34
CA LEU A 314 -2.84 8.01 -13.99
C LEU A 314 -3.96 7.52 -14.91
N PRO A 315 -5.25 7.71 -14.56
CA PRO A 315 -6.38 7.42 -15.42
C PRO A 315 -6.48 8.46 -16.55
N TRP A 316 -7.32 8.17 -17.54
CA TRP A 316 -7.61 9.10 -18.64
C TRP A 316 -8.34 10.36 -18.16
N TRP A 317 -9.21 10.20 -17.15
CA TRP A 317 -9.90 11.30 -16.49
C TRP A 317 -9.51 11.32 -15.02
N PRO A 318 -8.99 12.44 -14.49
CA PRO A 318 -8.56 12.51 -13.10
C PRO A 318 -9.76 12.44 -12.15
N THR A 319 -9.65 11.65 -11.09
CA THR A 319 -10.65 11.59 -10.04
C THR A 319 -10.70 12.93 -9.30
N PRO A 320 -11.87 13.58 -9.17
CA PRO A 320 -11.96 14.82 -8.41
C PRO A 320 -11.56 14.56 -6.95
N VAL A 321 -10.87 15.55 -6.36
CA VAL A 321 -10.62 15.49 -4.92
C VAL A 321 -11.95 15.48 -4.19
N PRO A 322 -12.18 14.54 -3.25
CA PRO A 322 -13.46 14.43 -2.59
C PRO A 322 -13.78 15.68 -1.78
N SER A 323 -15.06 16.07 -1.74
CA SER A 323 -15.55 17.02 -0.75
C SER A 323 -15.72 16.32 0.61
N LEU A 324 -15.55 17.07 1.69
CA LEU A 324 -15.90 16.65 3.05
C LEU A 324 -17.36 16.94 3.39
#